data_AF-A0A1C6EV77-F1
#
_entry.id   AF-A0A1C6EV77-F1
#
_cell.length_a   1.000
_cell.length_b   1.000
_cell.length_c   1.000
_cell.angle_alpha   90.00
_cell.angle_beta   90.00
_cell.angle_gamma   90.00
#
_symmetry.space_group_name_H-M   'P 1'
#
loop_
_entity.id
_entity.type
_entity.pdbx_description
1 polymer ?
#
loop_
_entity_poly.entity_id
_entity_poly.type
_entity_poly.pdbx_seq_one_letter_code
_entity_poly.pdbx_strand_id
1 'polypeptide(L)'
;MRVETKRMLLGRSFLAAWLIACFSIAAGQTYPSLKKALTCGTFISLLDGSLKSQMVSFAIPVAAVLPWSDSFLQEYKSGFLKAAFPRTNRRLYVEGKVFSVMTSGFLVWIFAISTILLVNFVIFYPMEIKGSFPKEQFLELLMKALRMGLIGSILSTFGGICGTLWNSAYMAYGIPFVSYYFGIILHDRYFKDQIWFYPVEWILADGNWGTDKAGLWLFLLLFLLVLMGIFGGVLNGKVEEI
;
A
#
# COMPACT_ATOMS: atom_id res chain seq x y z
N MET A 1 12.27 17.39 -4.85
CA MET A 1 12.13 16.03 -4.28
C MET A 1 12.28 15.99 -2.75
N ARG A 2 13.38 16.45 -2.14
CA ARG A 2 13.59 16.38 -0.67
C ARG A 2 12.53 17.11 0.20
N VAL A 3 12.00 18.24 -0.28
CA VAL A 3 10.95 18.99 0.44
C VAL A 3 9.60 18.26 0.34
N GLU A 4 9.27 17.71 -0.82
CA GLU A 4 8.06 16.91 -1.06
C GLU A 4 8.02 15.67 -0.16
N THR A 5 9.11 14.91 -0.10
CA THR A 5 9.18 13.70 0.74
C THR A 5 9.02 14.02 2.22
N LYS A 6 9.57 15.14 2.69
CA LYS A 6 9.38 15.61 4.07
C LYS A 6 7.93 16.00 4.34
N ARG A 7 7.28 16.71 3.42
CA ARG A 7 5.84 17.07 3.52
C ARG A 7 4.96 15.83 3.53
N MET A 8 5.30 14.84 2.70
CA MET A 8 4.61 13.55 2.64
C MET A 8 4.68 12.80 3.97
N LEU A 9 5.88 12.60 4.52
CA LEU A 9 6.07 11.82 5.75
C LEU A 9 5.50 12.50 7.00
N LEU A 10 5.55 13.83 7.08
CA LEU A 10 5.02 14.60 8.20
C LEU A 10 3.55 15.02 8.00
N GLY A 11 2.93 14.59 6.91
CA GLY A 11 1.54 14.90 6.59
C GLY A 11 0.57 14.25 7.58
N ARG A 12 -0.48 15.00 7.96
CA ARG A 12 -1.57 14.45 8.80
C ARG A 12 -2.28 13.28 8.10
N SER A 13 -2.38 13.33 6.78
CA SER A 13 -2.92 12.26 5.95
C SER A 13 -2.10 10.98 6.04
N PHE A 14 -0.77 11.08 5.99
CA PHE A 14 0.14 9.95 6.14
C PHE A 14 0.04 9.31 7.53
N LEU A 15 0.01 10.14 8.58
CA LEU A 15 -0.20 9.66 9.96
C LEU A 15 -1.55 8.96 10.13
N ALA A 16 -2.63 9.53 9.58
CA ALA A 16 -3.95 8.90 9.62
C ALA A 16 -3.97 7.55 8.90
N ALA A 17 -3.38 7.48 7.70
CA ALA A 17 -3.28 6.24 6.93
C ALA A 17 -2.45 5.17 7.66
N TRP A 18 -1.33 5.56 8.27
CA TRP A 18 -0.51 4.67 9.07
C TRP A 18 -1.26 4.14 10.30
N LEU A 19 -2.01 4.99 11.02
CA LEU A 19 -2.83 4.56 12.15
C LEU A 19 -3.95 3.60 11.73
N ILE A 20 -4.62 3.85 10.60
CA ILE A 20 -5.64 2.95 10.05
C ILE A 20 -5.02 1.59 9.70
N ALA A 21 -3.85 1.59 9.05
CA ALA A 21 -3.14 0.36 8.71
C ALA A 21 -2.74 -0.41 9.98
N CYS A 22 -2.14 0.24 10.98
CA CYS A 22 -1.80 -0.37 12.26
C CYS A 22 -3.02 -0.94 12.98
N PHE A 23 -4.12 -0.19 13.05
CA PHE A 23 -5.35 -0.64 13.68
C PHE A 23 -5.93 -1.86 12.97
N SER A 24 -5.94 -1.87 11.63
CA SER A 24 -6.45 -3.00 10.85
C SER A 24 -5.65 -4.29 11.09
N ILE A 25 -4.32 -4.18 11.19
CA ILE A 25 -3.45 -5.32 11.47
C ILE A 25 -3.64 -5.77 12.93
N ALA A 26 -3.69 -4.84 13.90
CA ALA A 26 -3.87 -5.18 15.31
C ALA A 26 -5.23 -5.84 15.59
N ALA A 27 -6.30 -5.38 14.92
CA ALA A 27 -7.64 -5.97 15.02
C ALA A 27 -7.75 -7.31 14.28
N GLY A 28 -6.94 -7.52 13.24
CA GLY A 28 -6.88 -8.78 12.49
C GLY A 28 -6.14 -9.92 13.20
N GLN A 29 -5.45 -9.65 14.32
CA GLN A 29 -4.73 -10.67 15.07
C GLN A 29 -5.66 -11.50 15.96
N THR A 30 -5.57 -12.82 15.85
CA THR A 30 -6.20 -13.76 16.79
C THR A 30 -5.26 -14.02 17.96
N TYR A 31 -5.49 -13.35 19.08
CA TYR A 31 -4.62 -13.45 20.25
C TYR A 31 -4.70 -14.84 20.90
N PRO A 32 -3.56 -15.53 21.10
CA PRO A 32 -3.54 -16.84 21.74
C PRO A 32 -3.81 -16.69 23.24
N SER A 33 -4.33 -17.75 23.86
CA SER A 33 -4.56 -17.76 25.30
C SER A 33 -3.23 -17.65 26.06
N LEU A 34 -3.05 -16.57 26.83
CA LEU A 34 -1.85 -16.27 27.63
C LEU A 34 -1.56 -17.28 28.77
N LYS A 35 -2.37 -18.34 28.90
CA LYS A 35 -2.25 -19.36 29.96
C LYS A 35 -1.21 -20.45 29.66
N LYS A 36 -0.66 -20.53 28.45
CA LYS A 36 0.38 -21.50 28.06
C LYS A 36 1.60 -20.74 27.56
N ALA A 37 2.79 -21.31 27.77
CA ALA A 37 4.02 -20.79 27.17
C ALA A 37 3.88 -20.82 25.64
N LEU A 38 4.16 -19.69 24.98
CA LEU A 38 4.02 -19.56 23.54
C LEU A 38 5.15 -20.32 22.82
N THR A 39 4.81 -20.95 21.70
CA THR A 39 5.80 -21.58 20.81
C THR A 39 6.72 -20.52 20.22
N CYS A 40 7.99 -20.85 19.96
CA CYS A 40 8.92 -19.92 19.34
C CYS A 40 8.40 -19.44 17.97
N GLY A 41 8.43 -18.13 17.71
CA GLY A 41 7.93 -17.53 16.46
C GLY A 41 6.45 -17.17 16.45
N THR A 42 5.78 -17.21 17.61
CA THR A 42 4.36 -16.86 17.71
C THR A 42 4.13 -15.40 17.26
N PHE A 43 5.04 -14.48 17.58
CA PHE A 43 4.94 -13.09 17.13
C PHE A 43 4.90 -12.92 15.60
N ILE A 44 5.62 -13.75 14.85
CA ILE A 44 5.62 -13.76 13.37
C ILE A 44 4.34 -14.40 12.86
N SER A 45 3.95 -15.55 13.43
CA SER A 45 2.74 -16.25 13.03
C SER A 45 1.47 -15.43 13.26
N LEU A 46 1.43 -14.60 14.31
CA LEU A 46 0.31 -13.70 14.59
C LEU A 46 0.20 -12.61 13.53
N LEU A 47 1.34 -12.05 13.12
CA LEU A 47 1.37 -11.05 12.09
C LEU A 47 1.00 -11.65 10.73
N ASP A 48 1.53 -12.84 10.41
CA ASP A 48 1.18 -13.56 9.17
C ASP A 48 -0.31 -13.90 9.11
N GLY A 49 -0.89 -14.38 10.22
CA GLY A 49 -2.33 -14.65 10.33
C GLY A 49 -3.18 -13.38 10.17
N SER A 50 -2.72 -12.25 10.71
CA SER A 50 -3.41 -10.97 10.57
C SER A 50 -3.43 -10.45 9.13
N LEU A 51 -2.35 -10.66 8.37
CA LEU A 51 -2.31 -10.28 6.95
C LEU A 51 -3.36 -11.01 6.11
N LYS A 52 -3.81 -12.20 6.54
CA LYS A 52 -4.89 -12.95 5.88
C LYS A 52 -6.29 -12.47 6.30
N SER A 53 -6.38 -11.60 7.29
CA SER A 53 -7.67 -11.17 7.82
C SER A 53 -8.42 -10.28 6.82
N GLN A 54 -9.75 -10.39 6.86
CA GLN A 54 -10.65 -9.56 6.06
C GLN A 54 -10.50 -8.07 6.38
N MET A 55 -10.14 -7.73 7.62
CA MET A 55 -9.91 -6.35 8.08
C MET A 55 -8.74 -5.70 7.35
N VAL A 56 -7.62 -6.41 7.19
CA VAL A 56 -6.47 -5.90 6.44
C VAL A 56 -6.82 -5.75 4.96
N SER A 57 -7.49 -6.74 4.38
CA SER A 57 -7.93 -6.70 2.97
C SER A 57 -8.77 -5.45 2.66
N PHE A 58 -9.61 -5.04 3.62
CA PHE A 58 -10.45 -3.85 3.50
C PHE A 58 -9.72 -2.52 3.74
N ALA A 59 -8.72 -2.53 4.62
CA ALA A 59 -7.94 -1.34 4.92
C ALA A 59 -6.92 -0.98 3.83
N ILE A 60 -6.48 -1.94 3.02
CA ILE A 60 -5.48 -1.75 1.93
C ILE A 60 -5.80 -0.56 1.02
N PRO A 61 -6.93 -0.55 0.30
CA PRO A 61 -7.23 0.57 -0.60
C PRO A 61 -7.40 1.90 0.13
N VAL A 62 -7.90 1.89 1.37
CA VAL A 62 -8.09 3.13 2.14
C VAL A 62 -6.74 3.72 2.57
N ALA A 63 -5.89 2.92 3.23
CA ALA A 63 -4.61 3.38 3.72
C ALA A 63 -3.59 3.68 2.60
N ALA A 64 -3.72 3.02 1.45
CA ALA A 64 -2.83 3.26 0.30
C ALA A 64 -3.06 4.63 -0.36
N VAL A 65 -4.30 5.09 -0.41
CA VAL A 65 -4.67 6.25 -1.23
C VAL A 65 -4.70 7.54 -0.42
N LEU A 66 -5.09 7.47 0.85
CA LEU A 66 -5.14 8.61 1.77
C LEU A 66 -3.87 9.47 1.88
N PRO A 67 -2.64 8.93 1.84
CA PRO A 67 -1.45 9.70 2.18
C PRO A 67 -1.20 10.89 1.26
N TRP A 68 -1.16 10.67 -0.05
CA TRP A 68 -0.65 11.67 -1.01
C TRP A 68 -1.32 11.67 -2.39
N SER A 69 -2.38 10.87 -2.61
CA SER A 69 -2.97 10.71 -3.95
C SER A 69 -3.65 11.97 -4.47
N ASP A 70 -4.15 12.85 -3.60
CA ASP A 70 -4.78 14.13 -3.95
C ASP A 70 -3.80 15.32 -3.94
N SER A 71 -2.52 15.09 -3.66
CA SER A 71 -1.52 16.14 -3.47
C SER A 71 -1.38 17.08 -4.67
N PHE A 72 -1.42 16.54 -5.89
CA PHE A 72 -1.44 17.34 -7.12
C PHE A 72 -2.67 18.24 -7.16
N LEU A 73 -3.82 17.72 -6.77
CA LEU A 73 -5.09 18.44 -6.80
C LEU A 73 -5.13 19.61 -5.83
N GLN A 74 -4.54 19.43 -4.64
CA GLN A 74 -4.39 20.49 -3.66
C GLN A 74 -3.49 21.62 -4.19
N GLU A 75 -2.38 21.28 -4.84
CA GLU A 75 -1.46 22.26 -5.44
C GLU A 75 -2.06 22.95 -6.68
N TYR A 76 -2.85 22.21 -7.47
CA TYR A 76 -3.56 22.73 -8.63
C TYR A 76 -4.65 23.73 -8.22
N LYS A 77 -5.51 23.37 -7.26
CA LYS A 77 -6.63 24.22 -6.81
C LYS A 77 -6.17 25.43 -5.99
N SER A 78 -5.07 25.32 -5.26
CA SER A 78 -4.50 26.46 -4.50
C SER A 78 -3.78 27.48 -5.38
N GLY A 79 -3.56 27.19 -6.66
CA GLY A 79 -2.79 28.04 -7.57
C GLY A 79 -1.29 28.05 -7.30
N PHE A 80 -0.80 27.21 -6.37
CA PHE A 80 0.63 27.08 -6.04
C PHE A 80 1.47 26.78 -7.29
N LEU A 81 0.93 25.95 -8.18
CA LEU A 81 1.57 25.56 -9.44
C LEU A 81 1.96 26.77 -10.31
N LYS A 82 1.11 27.80 -10.40
CA LYS A 82 1.37 29.00 -11.20
C LYS A 82 2.59 29.77 -10.69
N ALA A 83 2.81 29.79 -9.37
CA ALA A 83 3.97 30.43 -8.76
C ALA A 83 5.24 29.56 -8.80
N ALA A 84 5.08 28.23 -8.90
CA ALA A 84 6.18 27.27 -8.85
C ALA A 84 6.84 27.03 -10.22
N PHE A 85 6.06 27.03 -11.32
CA PHE A 85 6.58 26.72 -12.66
C PHE A 85 7.63 27.67 -13.22
N PRO A 86 7.60 29.00 -12.95
CA PRO A 86 8.68 29.89 -13.39
C PRO A 86 10.05 29.53 -12.79
N ARG A 87 10.08 28.78 -11.68
CA ARG A 87 11.29 28.44 -10.92
C ARG A 87 11.71 26.97 -11.03
N THR A 88 10.89 26.12 -11.67
CA THR A 88 11.11 24.66 -11.71
C THR A 88 10.77 24.10 -13.08
N ASN A 89 11.54 23.13 -13.55
CA ASN A 89 11.22 22.43 -14.80
C ASN A 89 9.95 21.56 -14.63
N ARG A 90 9.00 21.69 -15.55
CA ARG A 90 7.73 20.95 -15.59
C ARG A 90 7.94 19.43 -15.52
N ARG A 91 8.91 18.91 -16.27
CA ARG A 91 9.24 17.47 -16.29
C ARG A 91 9.69 16.95 -14.92
N LEU A 92 10.57 17.69 -14.24
CA LEU A 92 11.06 17.34 -12.91
C LEU A 92 9.95 17.39 -11.85
N TYR A 93 8.99 18.31 -12.01
CA TYR A 93 7.81 18.36 -11.14
C TYR A 93 6.94 17.12 -11.31
N VAL A 94 6.60 16.75 -12.56
CA VAL A 94 5.74 15.60 -12.84
C VAL A 94 6.38 14.30 -12.38
N GLU A 95 7.64 14.04 -12.76
CA GLU A 95 8.38 12.87 -12.29
C GLU A 95 8.44 12.83 -10.77
N GLY A 96 8.79 13.95 -10.13
CA GLY A 96 8.82 14.06 -8.67
C GLY A 96 7.47 13.77 -8.01
N LYS A 97 6.36 14.16 -8.63
CA LYS A 97 5.01 13.94 -8.11
C LYS A 97 4.60 12.47 -8.24
N VAL A 98 4.83 11.86 -9.40
CA VAL A 98 4.58 10.43 -9.62
C VAL A 98 5.36 9.59 -8.61
N PHE A 99 6.66 9.86 -8.42
CA PHE A 99 7.47 9.15 -7.43
C PHE A 99 7.00 9.38 -5.99
N SER A 100 6.58 10.60 -5.64
CA SER A 100 6.09 10.89 -4.29
C SER A 100 4.79 10.14 -3.99
N VAL A 101 3.84 10.10 -4.93
CA VAL A 101 2.60 9.34 -4.77
C VAL A 101 2.89 7.84 -4.64
N MET A 102 3.68 7.28 -5.56
CA MET A 102 4.07 5.87 -5.55
C MET A 102 4.76 5.46 -4.24
N THR A 103 5.73 6.26 -3.77
CA THR A 103 6.45 5.98 -2.53
C THR A 103 5.59 6.15 -1.29
N SER A 104 4.59 7.06 -1.31
CA SER A 104 3.67 7.24 -0.19
C SER A 104 2.88 5.98 0.13
N GLY A 105 2.27 5.34 -0.88
CA GLY A 105 1.50 4.11 -0.72
C GLY A 105 2.36 2.92 -0.28
N PHE A 106 3.60 2.85 -0.76
CA PHE A 106 4.57 1.83 -0.35
C PHE A 106 4.93 1.94 1.13
N LEU A 107 5.33 3.14 1.55
CA LEU A 107 5.91 3.38 2.87
C LEU A 107 4.90 3.22 3.99
N VAL A 108 3.62 3.56 3.78
CA VAL A 108 2.58 3.38 4.80
C VAL A 108 2.49 1.93 5.25
N TRP A 109 2.44 0.99 4.30
CA TRP A 109 2.31 -0.44 4.62
C TRP A 109 3.58 -1.04 5.21
N ILE A 110 4.76 -0.65 4.70
CA ILE A 110 6.04 -1.09 5.27
C ILE A 110 6.20 -0.61 6.71
N PHE A 111 5.89 0.66 7.00
CA PHE A 111 5.95 1.18 8.36
C PHE A 111 4.89 0.57 9.26
N ALA A 112 3.66 0.36 8.78
CA ALA A 112 2.62 -0.29 9.57
C ALA A 112 3.03 -1.70 10.00
N ILE A 113 3.46 -2.54 9.04
CA ILE A 113 3.90 -3.91 9.31
C ILE A 113 5.12 -3.92 10.24
N SER A 114 6.11 -3.05 10.00
CA SER A 114 7.28 -2.93 10.87
C SER A 114 6.91 -2.54 12.30
N THR A 115 5.97 -1.60 12.46
CA THR A 115 5.58 -1.12 13.80
C THR A 115 4.80 -2.17 14.57
N ILE A 116 3.88 -2.90 13.94
CA ILE A 116 3.17 -4.01 14.58
C ILE A 116 4.12 -5.18 14.88
N LEU A 117 5.06 -5.46 13.99
CA LEU A 117 6.09 -6.47 14.26
C LEU A 117 6.90 -6.11 15.51
N LEU A 118 7.31 -4.85 15.66
CA LEU A 118 8.01 -4.37 16.86
C LEU A 118 7.15 -4.46 18.12
N VAL A 119 5.87 -4.09 18.04
CA VAL A 119 4.93 -4.21 19.18
C VAL A 119 4.74 -5.67 19.57
N ASN A 120 4.51 -6.57 18.61
CA ASN A 120 4.38 -8.00 18.83
C ASN A 120 5.66 -8.59 19.43
N PHE A 121 6.83 -8.15 18.95
CA PHE A 121 8.11 -8.55 19.48
C PHE A 121 8.25 -8.13 20.95
N VAL A 122 7.94 -6.88 21.32
CA VAL A 122 8.04 -6.41 22.72
C VAL A 122 7.09 -7.17 23.65
N ILE A 123 5.88 -7.51 23.20
CA ILE A 123 4.86 -8.16 24.03
C ILE A 123 5.06 -9.67 24.14
N PHE A 124 5.24 -10.36 23.01
CA PHE A 124 5.19 -11.82 22.95
C PHE A 124 6.56 -12.49 23.04
N TYR A 125 7.64 -11.83 22.60
CA TYR A 125 8.99 -12.42 22.67
C TYR A 125 9.41 -12.81 24.11
N PRO A 126 9.12 -12.02 25.16
CA PRO A 126 9.42 -12.42 26.54
C PRO A 126 8.63 -13.65 27.02
N MET A 127 7.51 -13.97 26.38
CA MET A 127 6.59 -15.07 26.74
C MET A 127 6.84 -16.36 25.94
N GLU A 128 7.78 -16.33 24.99
CA GLU A 128 8.11 -17.47 24.14
C GLU A 128 9.13 -18.41 24.81
N ILE A 129 8.98 -19.71 24.56
CA ILE A 129 9.96 -20.72 24.94
C ILE A 129 11.25 -20.48 24.14
N LYS A 130 12.41 -20.60 24.79
CA LYS A 130 13.72 -20.51 24.12
C LYS A 130 13.79 -21.52 22.97
N GLY A 131 13.87 -21.03 21.75
CA GLY A 131 13.98 -21.82 20.53
C GLY A 131 14.89 -21.15 19.49
N SER A 132 15.09 -21.82 18.36
CA SER A 132 15.79 -21.26 17.22
C SER A 132 14.94 -20.20 16.52
N PHE A 133 15.53 -19.06 16.15
CA PHE A 133 14.85 -18.02 15.39
C PHE A 133 14.36 -18.56 14.03
N PRO A 134 13.05 -18.54 13.73
CA PRO A 134 12.50 -19.07 12.49
C PRO A 134 12.79 -18.12 11.31
N LYS A 135 13.97 -18.26 10.72
CA LYS A 135 14.45 -17.43 9.60
C LYS A 135 13.54 -17.50 8.37
N GLU A 136 12.97 -18.66 8.07
CA GLU A 136 12.12 -18.87 6.90
C GLU A 136 10.79 -18.11 7.02
N GLN A 137 10.13 -18.18 8.17
CA GLN A 137 8.88 -17.45 8.43
C GLN A 137 9.10 -15.94 8.37
N PHE A 138 10.25 -15.46 8.85
CA PHE A 138 10.61 -14.06 8.75
C PHE A 138 10.83 -13.60 7.31
N LEU A 139 11.50 -14.41 6.48
CA LEU A 139 11.69 -14.11 5.06
C LEU A 139 10.36 -14.11 4.31
N GLU A 140 9.46 -15.06 4.60
CA GLU A 140 8.13 -15.09 4.00
C GLU A 140 7.31 -13.85 4.37
N LEU A 141 7.35 -13.43 5.64
CA LEU A 141 6.73 -12.19 6.10
C LEU A 141 7.30 -10.97 5.39
N LEU A 142 8.63 -10.90 5.22
CA LEU A 142 9.28 -9.80 4.49
C LEU A 142 8.79 -9.73 3.04
N MET A 143 8.67 -10.88 2.37
CA MET A 143 8.14 -10.95 1.00
C MET A 143 6.68 -10.50 0.92
N LYS A 144 5.83 -10.91 1.87
CA LYS A 144 4.44 -10.44 1.99
C LYS A 144 4.36 -8.93 2.25
N ALA A 145 5.23 -8.40 3.11
CA ALA A 145 5.30 -6.97 3.39
C ALA A 145 5.69 -6.14 2.16
N LEU A 146 6.65 -6.63 1.37
CA LEU A 146 7.05 -6.01 0.11
C LEU A 146 5.90 -6.02 -0.92
N ARG A 147 5.15 -7.14 -1.04
CA ARG A 147 3.97 -7.21 -1.92
C ARG A 147 2.88 -6.23 -1.49
N MET A 148 2.57 -6.17 -0.20
CA MET A 148 1.62 -5.21 0.37
C MET A 148 2.03 -3.76 0.05
N GLY A 149 3.33 -3.44 0.17
CA GLY A 149 3.86 -2.16 -0.23
C GLY A 149 3.63 -1.86 -1.72
N LEU A 150 3.92 -2.82 -2.62
CA LEU A 150 3.69 -2.66 -4.06
C LEU A 150 2.21 -2.45 -4.40
N ILE A 151 1.31 -3.20 -3.76
CA ILE A 151 -0.15 -3.03 -3.91
C ILE A 151 -0.56 -1.63 -3.44
N GLY A 152 0.02 -1.15 -2.33
CA GLY A 152 -0.16 0.21 -1.85
C GLY A 152 0.26 1.26 -2.88
N SER A 153 1.43 1.07 -3.53
CA SER A 153 1.87 1.94 -4.63
C SER A 153 0.93 1.94 -5.84
N ILE A 154 0.47 0.76 -6.25
CA ILE A 154 -0.46 0.59 -7.38
C ILE A 154 -1.76 1.35 -7.08
N LEU A 155 -2.33 1.18 -5.90
CA LEU A 155 -3.60 1.83 -5.52
C LEU A 155 -3.43 3.34 -5.36
N SER A 156 -2.32 3.79 -4.77
CA SER A 156 -2.02 5.22 -4.63
C SER A 156 -1.86 5.91 -5.99
N THR A 157 -1.11 5.30 -6.92
CA THR A 157 -0.95 5.84 -8.29
C THR A 157 -2.25 5.81 -9.08
N PHE A 158 -3.04 4.75 -8.94
CA PHE A 158 -4.37 4.67 -9.55
C PHE A 158 -5.32 5.76 -9.00
N GLY A 159 -5.30 6.00 -7.69
CA GLY A 159 -6.03 7.10 -7.07
C GLY A 159 -5.57 8.47 -7.55
N GLY A 160 -4.27 8.66 -7.73
CA GLY A 160 -3.71 9.86 -8.34
C GLY A 160 -4.24 10.11 -9.75
N ILE A 161 -4.29 9.09 -10.60
CA ILE A 161 -4.85 9.16 -11.96
C ILE A 161 -6.32 9.58 -11.91
N CYS A 162 -7.13 8.86 -11.14
CA CYS A 162 -8.56 9.11 -11.00
C CYS A 162 -8.85 10.52 -10.44
N GLY A 163 -8.09 10.95 -9.44
CA GLY A 163 -8.23 12.28 -8.86
C GLY A 163 -7.94 13.39 -9.87
N THR A 164 -6.91 13.20 -10.68
CA THR A 164 -6.45 14.18 -11.67
C THR A 164 -7.39 14.27 -12.87
N LEU A 165 -7.87 13.13 -13.38
CA LEU A 165 -8.80 13.08 -14.52
C LEU A 165 -10.15 13.75 -14.20
N TRP A 166 -10.73 13.45 -13.03
CA TRP A 166 -12.03 13.98 -12.61
C TRP A 166 -11.95 15.28 -11.81
N ASN A 167 -10.75 15.83 -11.63
CA ASN A 167 -10.48 17.04 -10.83
C ASN A 167 -11.14 17.03 -9.43
N SER A 168 -11.23 15.85 -8.80
CA SER A 168 -11.97 15.64 -7.55
C SER A 168 -11.20 14.74 -6.58
N ALA A 169 -11.01 15.23 -5.36
CA ALA A 169 -10.35 14.44 -4.30
C ALA A 169 -11.19 13.22 -3.91
N TYR A 170 -12.52 13.32 -3.96
CA TYR A 170 -13.41 12.20 -3.68
C TYR A 170 -13.22 11.05 -4.67
N MET A 171 -12.98 11.35 -5.96
CA MET A 171 -12.71 10.32 -6.97
C MET A 171 -11.31 9.72 -6.82
N ALA A 172 -10.35 10.52 -6.33
CA ALA A 172 -9.02 10.02 -5.99
C ALA A 172 -9.09 8.90 -4.95
N TYR A 173 -9.90 9.08 -3.90
CA TYR A 173 -10.07 8.11 -2.82
C TYR A 173 -11.07 6.99 -3.15
N GLY A 174 -12.20 7.34 -3.76
CA GLY A 174 -13.34 6.45 -3.94
C GLY A 174 -13.13 5.39 -5.03
N ILE A 175 -12.55 5.75 -6.18
CA ILE A 175 -12.44 4.82 -7.31
C ILE A 175 -11.48 3.66 -7.00
N PRO A 176 -10.28 3.86 -6.42
CA PRO A 176 -9.42 2.74 -6.02
C PRO A 176 -10.08 1.83 -4.99
N PHE A 177 -10.85 2.40 -4.07
CA PHE A 177 -11.62 1.61 -3.10
C PHE A 177 -12.67 0.76 -3.79
N VAL A 178 -13.56 1.36 -4.57
CA VAL A 178 -14.63 0.63 -5.25
C VAL A 178 -14.08 -0.44 -6.20
N SER A 179 -13.04 -0.11 -6.98
CA SER A 179 -12.43 -1.05 -7.93
C SER A 179 -11.77 -2.25 -7.24
N TYR A 180 -11.05 -2.04 -6.13
CA TYR A 180 -10.44 -3.11 -5.36
C TYR A 180 -11.48 -4.10 -4.83
N TYR A 181 -12.58 -3.59 -4.28
CA TYR A 181 -13.67 -4.42 -3.76
C TYR A 181 -14.50 -5.07 -4.85
N PHE A 182 -14.73 -4.35 -5.95
CA PHE A 182 -15.41 -4.90 -7.11
C PHE A 182 -14.64 -6.11 -7.67
N GLY A 183 -13.30 -6.03 -7.68
CA GLY A 183 -12.44 -7.17 -8.02
C GLY A 183 -12.65 -8.37 -7.08
N ILE A 184 -12.73 -8.15 -5.77
CA ILE A 184 -13.05 -9.21 -4.80
C ILE A 184 -14.41 -9.86 -5.11
N ILE A 185 -15.47 -9.04 -5.26
CA ILE A 185 -16.83 -9.55 -5.49
C ILE A 185 -16.94 -10.32 -6.80
N LEU A 186 -16.32 -9.81 -7.87
CA LEU A 186 -16.39 -10.40 -9.19
C LEU A 186 -15.64 -11.74 -9.24
N HIS A 187 -14.58 -11.88 -8.45
CA HIS A 187 -13.85 -13.15 -8.25
C HIS A 187 -14.68 -14.16 -7.51
N ASP A 188 -15.18 -13.80 -6.34
CA ASP A 188 -15.91 -14.73 -5.48
C ASP A 188 -17.21 -15.23 -6.14
N ARG A 189 -17.83 -14.38 -6.97
CA ARG A 189 -19.15 -14.66 -7.55
C ARG A 189 -19.11 -15.25 -8.97
N TYR A 190 -18.19 -14.82 -9.82
CA TYR A 190 -18.25 -15.14 -11.27
C TYR A 190 -16.99 -15.83 -11.80
N PHE A 191 -15.80 -15.42 -11.38
CA PHE A 191 -14.55 -15.88 -12.01
C PHE A 191 -13.53 -16.40 -10.98
N LYS A 192 -13.81 -17.58 -10.42
CA LYS A 192 -13.00 -18.21 -9.36
C LYS A 192 -11.62 -18.67 -9.83
N ASP A 193 -11.46 -18.94 -11.12
CA ASP A 193 -10.21 -19.47 -11.68
C ASP A 193 -9.22 -18.37 -12.09
N GLN A 194 -9.66 -17.11 -12.06
CA GLN A 194 -8.94 -15.98 -12.63
C GLN A 194 -8.22 -15.22 -11.50
N ILE A 195 -7.02 -15.67 -11.18
CA ILE A 195 -6.23 -15.23 -10.01
C ILE A 195 -5.70 -13.79 -10.18
N TRP A 196 -5.43 -13.37 -11.42
CA TRP A 196 -4.85 -12.06 -11.76
C TRP A 196 -5.65 -10.83 -11.33
N PHE A 197 -6.98 -10.89 -11.27
CA PHE A 197 -7.81 -9.74 -10.92
C PHE A 197 -8.23 -9.72 -9.44
N TYR A 198 -7.84 -10.74 -8.68
CA TYR A 198 -8.20 -10.89 -7.28
C TYR A 198 -7.12 -10.29 -6.37
N PRO A 199 -7.37 -9.13 -5.73
CA PRO A 199 -6.30 -8.39 -5.05
C PRO A 199 -5.77 -9.08 -3.78
N VAL A 200 -6.55 -9.98 -3.17
CA VAL A 200 -6.14 -10.76 -1.99
C VAL A 200 -5.04 -11.77 -2.38
N GLU A 201 -5.12 -12.34 -3.59
CA GLU A 201 -4.08 -13.24 -4.11
C GLU A 201 -2.76 -12.52 -4.40
N TRP A 202 -2.79 -11.20 -4.58
CA TRP A 202 -1.55 -10.43 -4.70
C TRP A 202 -0.76 -10.39 -3.38
N ILE A 203 -1.42 -10.65 -2.26
CA ILE A 203 -0.82 -10.68 -0.91
C ILE A 203 -0.41 -12.11 -0.55
N LEU A 204 -1.37 -13.04 -0.60
CA LEU A 204 -1.18 -14.43 -0.16
C LEU A 204 -0.34 -15.24 -1.17
N ALA A 205 -0.58 -15.04 -2.46
CA ALA A 205 0.02 -15.77 -3.56
C ALA A 205 -0.09 -17.28 -3.36
N ASP A 206 -1.30 -17.75 -3.07
CA ASP A 206 -1.65 -19.16 -2.93
C ASP A 206 -1.96 -19.78 -4.31
N GLY A 207 -2.33 -18.96 -5.29
CA GLY A 207 -2.53 -19.36 -6.68
C GLY A 207 -1.25 -19.76 -7.44
N ASN A 208 -1.43 -20.37 -8.62
CA ASN A 208 -0.31 -20.79 -9.48
C ASN A 208 0.28 -19.60 -10.26
N TRP A 209 1.29 -18.95 -9.68
CA TRP A 209 2.00 -17.80 -10.26
C TRP A 209 3.34 -18.16 -10.93
N GLY A 210 3.52 -19.43 -11.30
CA GLY A 210 4.78 -19.96 -11.85
C GLY A 210 5.83 -20.30 -10.79
N THR A 211 7.03 -20.68 -11.25
CA THR A 211 8.15 -21.08 -10.37
C THR A 211 8.50 -19.98 -9.37
N ASP A 212 8.59 -20.33 -8.09
CA ASP A 212 8.89 -19.43 -6.97
C ASP A 212 8.03 -18.16 -6.90
N LYS A 213 6.81 -18.19 -7.46
CA LYS A 213 5.89 -17.04 -7.50
C LYS A 213 6.48 -15.83 -8.26
N ALA A 214 7.46 -16.05 -9.15
CA ALA A 214 8.11 -14.99 -9.91
C ALA A 214 7.15 -14.22 -10.84
N GLY A 215 6.14 -14.91 -11.38
CA GLY A 215 5.11 -14.30 -12.23
C GLY A 215 4.32 -13.21 -11.52
N LEU A 216 4.03 -13.38 -10.22
CA LEU A 216 3.34 -12.35 -9.43
C LEU A 216 4.19 -11.08 -9.28
N TRP A 217 5.48 -11.24 -8.99
CA TRP A 217 6.39 -10.10 -8.86
C TRP A 217 6.51 -9.31 -10.15
N LEU A 218 6.67 -10.02 -11.28
CA LEU A 218 6.73 -9.39 -12.59
C LEU A 218 5.43 -8.68 -12.93
N PHE A 219 4.28 -9.30 -12.64
CA PHE A 219 2.97 -8.70 -12.83
C PHE A 219 2.81 -7.40 -12.03
N LEU A 220 3.08 -7.41 -10.72
CA LEU A 220 2.93 -6.22 -9.86
C LEU A 220 3.86 -5.09 -10.28
N LEU A 221 5.11 -5.39 -10.63
CA LEU A 221 6.08 -4.39 -11.07
C LEU A 221 5.71 -3.79 -12.42
N LEU A 222 5.31 -4.62 -13.38
CA LEU A 222 4.88 -4.15 -14.71
C LEU A 222 3.60 -3.34 -14.60
N PHE A 223 2.65 -3.77 -13.78
CA PHE A 223 1.41 -3.05 -13.56
C PHE A 223 1.66 -1.67 -12.93
N LEU A 224 2.54 -1.59 -11.93
CA LEU A 224 2.95 -0.32 -11.34
C LEU A 224 3.64 0.60 -12.37
N LEU A 225 4.55 0.07 -13.19
CA LEU A 225 5.26 0.85 -14.22
C LEU A 225 4.28 1.45 -15.24
N VAL A 226 3.33 0.67 -15.71
CA VAL A 226 2.28 1.13 -16.63
C VAL A 226 1.46 2.24 -15.99
N LEU A 227 1.03 2.08 -14.73
CA LEU A 227 0.28 3.13 -14.01
C LEU A 227 1.10 4.40 -13.81
N MET A 228 2.40 4.29 -13.50
CA MET A 228 3.29 5.46 -13.41
C MET A 228 3.39 6.21 -14.74
N GLY A 229 3.48 5.48 -15.86
CA GLY A 229 3.49 6.07 -17.20
C GLY A 229 2.19 6.82 -17.52
N ILE A 230 1.04 6.19 -17.25
CA ILE A 230 -0.28 6.82 -17.44
C ILE A 230 -0.42 8.04 -16.54
N PHE A 231 -0.05 7.93 -15.27
CA PHE A 231 -0.15 9.04 -14.31
C PHE A 231 0.74 10.22 -14.73
N GLY A 232 1.98 9.96 -15.15
CA GLY A 232 2.86 10.98 -15.69
C GLY A 232 2.28 11.67 -16.93
N GLY A 233 1.68 10.90 -17.84
CA GLY A 233 0.98 11.44 -19.02
C GLY A 233 -0.20 12.35 -18.65
N VAL A 234 -1.06 11.90 -17.74
CA VAL A 234 -2.22 12.67 -17.27
C VAL A 234 -1.79 13.97 -16.58
N LEU A 235 -0.75 13.90 -15.75
CA LEU A 235 -0.19 15.08 -15.09
C LEU A 235 0.42 16.06 -16.09
N ASN A 236 1.19 15.58 -17.08
CA ASN A 236 1.76 16.45 -18.11
C ASN A 236 0.67 17.22 -18.87
N GLY A 237 -0.40 16.53 -19.29
CA GLY A 237 -1.53 17.19 -19.96
C GLY A 237 -2.15 18.30 -19.10
N LYS A 238 -2.32 18.07 -17.80
CA LYS A 238 -2.84 19.10 -16.88
C LYS A 238 -1.87 20.23 -16.57
N VAL A 239 -0.57 19.97 -16.65
CA VAL A 239 0.47 20.99 -16.45
C VAL A 239 0.64 21.87 -17.70
N GLU A 240 0.40 21.33 -18.90
CA GLU A 240 0.41 22.10 -20.14
C GLU A 240 -0.74 23.11 -20.23
N GLU A 241 -1.88 22.83 -19.58
CA GLU A 241 -3.02 23.75 -19.47
C GLU A 241 -2.74 25.00 -18.60
N ILE A 242 -1.62 25.05 -17.86
CA ILE A 242 -1.24 26.12 -16.90
C ILE A 242 -0.18 27.05 -17.50
#